data_AF-A0A120K2D8-F1
#
_entry.id   AF-A0A120K2D8-F1
#
_cell.length_a   1.000
_cell.length_b   1.000
_cell.length_c   1.000
_cell.angle_alpha   90.00
_cell.angle_beta   90.00
_cell.angle_gamma   90.00
#
_symmetry.space_group_name_H-M   'P 1'
#
loop_
_entity.id
_entity.type
_entity.pdbx_description
1 polymer ?
#
loop_
_entity_poly.entity_id
_entity_poly.type
_entity_poly.pdbx_seq_one_letter_code
_entity_poly.pdbx_strand_id
1 'polypeptide(L)'
;MKNTAERELIVEGPSAGPDSMFTGSTKSSRTQNLVVNRQQCLNPILIDTFLRKSRAAVDSVVDLRLNHLSNSQSNVLDSMCSQYAQMELIPAWETRNQVIDFCATEASSLKKELAPINPSCTPEQNLNDLVRLNPYAADEQANKLRRHYQDLTNLESWINNQRTIEKVLRSKTLRSLSDVCEPTARQIDDFFKASKGF
;
A
#
# COMPACT_ATOMS: atom_id res chain seq x y z
N MET A 1 -10.09 10.42 28.39
CA MET A 1 -9.47 9.38 27.55
C MET A 1 -10.57 8.80 26.67
N LYS A 2 -10.72 9.30 25.43
CA LYS A 2 -11.70 8.72 24.51
C LYS A 2 -11.08 7.47 23.91
N ASN A 3 -11.79 6.37 24.07
CA ASN A 3 -11.48 5.07 23.51
C ASN A 3 -11.69 5.18 21.99
N THR A 4 -10.65 5.61 21.26
CA THR A 4 -10.65 5.51 19.80
C THR A 4 -10.43 4.04 19.50
N ALA A 5 -11.47 3.33 19.10
CA ALA A 5 -11.32 1.97 18.58
C ALA A 5 -10.17 2.00 17.55
N GLU A 6 -9.10 1.24 17.82
CA GLU A 6 -7.96 1.17 16.91
C GLU A 6 -8.50 0.73 15.55
N ARG A 7 -8.30 1.57 14.53
CA ARG A 7 -8.75 1.24 13.18
C ARG A 7 -7.87 0.10 12.70
N GLU A 8 -8.50 -0.97 12.26
CA GLU A 8 -7.83 -2.12 11.68
C GLU A 8 -8.35 -2.34 10.26
N LEU A 9 -7.42 -2.59 9.35
CA LEU A 9 -7.71 -3.06 8.00
C LEU A 9 -7.22 -4.49 7.90
N ILE A 10 -8.11 -5.42 7.56
CA ILE A 10 -7.78 -6.81 7.31
C ILE A 10 -7.78 -7.01 5.81
N VAL A 11 -6.66 -7.48 5.28
CA VAL A 11 -6.46 -7.66 3.84
C VAL A 11 -6.06 -9.09 3.58
N GLU A 12 -6.69 -9.71 2.59
CA GLU A 12 -6.34 -11.06 2.20
C GLU A 12 -4.98 -11.11 1.51
N GLY A 13 -4.20 -12.14 1.84
CA GLY A 13 -2.94 -12.46 1.18
C GLY A 13 -3.13 -12.69 -0.32
N PRO A 14 -2.12 -12.44 -1.17
CA PRO A 14 -2.21 -12.79 -2.58
C PRO A 14 -2.57 -14.28 -2.71
N SER A 15 -3.72 -14.55 -3.33
CA SER A 15 -4.14 -15.90 -3.67
C SER A 15 -3.36 -16.33 -4.92
N ALA A 16 -2.75 -17.51 -4.83
CA ALA A 16 -2.06 -18.22 -5.89
C ALA A 16 -0.69 -17.71 -6.37
N GLY A 17 0.28 -18.64 -6.35
CA GLY A 17 1.45 -18.61 -7.22
C GLY A 17 1.11 -19.07 -8.65
N PRO A 18 2.11 -19.12 -9.56
CA PRO A 18 1.93 -19.27 -11.00
C PRO A 18 1.16 -20.52 -11.47
N ASP A 19 0.99 -21.55 -10.63
CA ASP A 19 0.46 -22.87 -11.03
C ASP A 19 -1.05 -23.09 -10.77
N SER A 20 -1.73 -22.15 -10.12
CA SER A 20 -3.09 -22.39 -9.60
C SER A 20 -4.20 -22.49 -10.66
N MET A 21 -3.96 -22.00 -11.88
CA MET A 21 -4.98 -22.04 -12.95
C MET A 21 -4.74 -23.16 -13.97
N PHE A 22 -3.52 -23.70 -14.05
CA PHE A 22 -3.14 -24.71 -15.05
C PHE A 22 -2.97 -26.12 -14.49
N THR A 23 -2.75 -26.26 -13.20
CA THR A 23 -2.78 -27.56 -12.53
C THR A 23 -4.03 -27.58 -11.66
N GLY A 24 -4.92 -28.55 -11.81
CA GLY A 24 -6.05 -28.77 -10.88
C GLY A 24 -5.61 -29.16 -9.46
N SER A 25 -4.44 -28.69 -9.01
CA SER A 25 -3.84 -28.97 -7.72
C SER A 25 -4.22 -27.85 -6.76
N THR A 26 -5.18 -28.15 -5.90
CA THR A 26 -5.57 -27.37 -4.72
C THR A 26 -4.47 -27.43 -3.65
N LYS A 27 -3.24 -27.04 -3.97
CA LYS A 27 -2.28 -26.73 -2.90
C LYS A 27 -2.72 -25.41 -2.28
N SER A 28 -3.38 -25.54 -1.13
CA SER A 28 -3.74 -24.46 -0.22
C SER A 28 -2.50 -23.62 0.10
N SER A 29 -2.22 -22.63 -0.76
CA SER A 29 -1.33 -21.54 -0.41
C SER A 29 -2.04 -20.83 0.73
N ARG A 30 -1.51 -20.93 1.95
CA ARG A 30 -2.04 -20.19 3.11
C ARG A 30 -2.08 -18.71 2.72
N THR A 31 -3.26 -18.21 2.43
CA THR A 31 -3.54 -16.78 2.39
C THR A 31 -3.25 -16.26 3.78
N GLN A 32 -2.05 -15.67 3.96
CA GLN A 32 -1.71 -14.99 5.19
C GLN A 32 -2.45 -13.65 5.15
N ASN A 33 -3.57 -13.58 5.86
CA ASN A 33 -4.26 -12.31 6.05
C ASN A 33 -3.31 -11.33 6.75
N LEU A 34 -3.19 -10.13 6.19
CA LEU A 34 -2.45 -9.03 6.79
C LEU A 34 -3.43 -8.19 7.59
N VAL A 35 -3.15 -8.02 8.89
CA VAL A 35 -3.83 -7.03 9.72
C VAL A 35 -2.96 -5.77 9.75
N VAL A 36 -3.52 -4.67 9.27
CA VAL A 36 -2.87 -3.36 9.21
C VAL A 36 -3.50 -2.45 10.24
N ASN A 37 -2.69 -1.90 11.12
CA ASN A 37 -3.05 -0.88 12.09
C ASN A 37 -1.97 0.20 12.13
N ARG A 38 -2.17 1.24 12.95
CA ARG A 38 -1.21 2.34 13.06
C ARG A 38 0.22 1.88 13.40
N GLN A 39 0.37 0.92 14.33
CA GLN A 39 1.69 0.42 14.73
C GLN A 39 2.39 -0.29 13.56
N GLN A 40 1.65 -1.03 12.74
CA GLN A 40 2.19 -1.65 11.52
C GLN A 40 2.56 -0.62 10.46
N CYS A 41 1.86 0.52 10.37
CA CYS A 41 2.30 1.60 9.48
C CYS A 41 3.59 2.25 9.96
N LEU A 42 3.74 2.51 11.26
CA LEU A 42 4.95 3.08 11.85
C LEU A 42 6.16 2.15 11.76
N ASN A 43 5.92 0.82 11.81
CA ASN A 43 6.93 -0.20 11.58
C ASN A 43 6.50 -1.13 10.42
N PRO A 44 6.77 -0.74 9.16
CA PRO A 44 6.17 -1.36 7.98
C PRO A 44 6.79 -2.70 7.57
N ILE A 45 7.57 -3.38 8.41
CA ILE A 45 8.27 -4.63 8.03
C ILE A 45 7.30 -5.71 7.51
N LEU A 46 6.15 -5.90 8.18
CA LEU A 46 5.16 -6.89 7.75
C LEU A 46 4.45 -6.45 6.46
N ILE A 47 4.16 -5.15 6.34
CA ILE A 47 3.54 -4.56 5.16
C ILE A 47 4.49 -4.69 3.96
N ASP A 48 5.77 -4.37 4.11
CA ASP A 48 6.78 -4.49 3.05
C ASP A 48 6.93 -5.94 2.59
N THR A 49 6.92 -6.89 3.54
CA THR A 49 6.97 -8.32 3.21
C THR A 49 5.74 -8.74 2.41
N PHE A 50 4.55 -8.27 2.80
CA PHE A 50 3.31 -8.51 2.07
C PHE A 50 3.34 -7.91 0.65
N LEU A 51 3.69 -6.63 0.52
CA LEU A 51 3.75 -5.93 -0.76
C LEU A 51 4.76 -6.60 -1.70
N ARG A 52 5.94 -6.97 -1.18
CA ARG A 52 6.96 -7.70 -1.95
C ARG A 52 6.44 -9.04 -2.46
N LYS A 53 5.76 -9.81 -1.61
CA LYS A 53 5.17 -11.11 -2.00
C LYS A 53 4.06 -10.93 -3.04
N SER A 54 3.17 -9.95 -2.86
CA SER A 54 2.11 -9.63 -3.82
C SER A 54 2.69 -9.27 -5.19
N ARG A 55 3.69 -8.39 -5.25
CA ARG A 55 4.38 -8.00 -6.50
C ARG A 55 5.12 -9.17 -7.16
N ALA A 56 5.71 -10.06 -6.37
CA ALA A 56 6.36 -11.26 -6.89
C ALA A 56 5.34 -12.26 -7.48
N ALA A 57 4.19 -12.41 -6.84
CA ALA A 57 3.14 -13.33 -7.27
C ALA A 57 2.39 -12.85 -8.52
N VAL A 58 2.21 -11.53 -8.66
CA VAL A 58 1.39 -10.94 -9.73
C VAL A 58 2.25 -10.31 -10.82
N ASP A 59 3.08 -9.32 -10.48
CA ASP A 59 3.78 -8.49 -11.47
C ASP A 59 5.02 -9.18 -12.07
N SER A 60 5.72 -10.01 -11.29
CA SER A 60 6.93 -10.69 -11.79
C SER A 60 6.65 -11.85 -12.74
N VAL A 61 5.41 -12.34 -12.79
CA VAL A 61 4.97 -13.44 -13.67
C VAL A 61 4.13 -12.96 -14.85
N VAL A 62 3.93 -11.64 -15.01
CA VAL A 62 3.15 -11.05 -16.11
C VAL A 62 3.65 -11.55 -17.45
N ASP A 63 4.94 -11.37 -17.75
CA ASP A 63 5.48 -11.72 -19.06
C ASP A 63 5.35 -13.22 -19.36
N LEU A 64 5.50 -14.08 -18.34
CA LEU A 64 5.26 -15.52 -18.47
C LEU A 64 3.81 -15.81 -18.84
N ARG A 65 2.85 -15.20 -18.15
CA ARG A 65 1.42 -15.39 -18.41
C ARG A 65 1.03 -14.85 -19.78
N LEU A 66 1.56 -13.69 -20.17
CA LEU A 66 1.32 -13.11 -21.49
C LEU A 66 1.85 -13.99 -22.61
N ASN A 67 3.02 -14.62 -22.43
CA ASN A 67 3.53 -15.61 -23.39
C ASN A 67 2.63 -16.85 -23.50
N HIS A 68 1.98 -17.27 -22.42
CA HIS A 68 0.96 -18.32 -22.50
C HIS A 68 -0.27 -17.86 -23.27
N LEU A 69 -0.73 -16.63 -23.04
CA LEU A 69 -1.87 -16.05 -23.74
C LEU A 69 -1.60 -15.83 -25.24
N SER A 70 -0.40 -15.40 -25.62
CA SER A 70 -0.04 -15.15 -27.01
C SER A 70 -0.07 -16.40 -27.89
N ASN A 71 0.01 -17.60 -27.29
CA ASN A 71 -0.11 -18.88 -27.98
C ASN A 71 -1.56 -19.35 -28.15
N SER A 72 -2.54 -18.63 -27.59
CA SER A 72 -3.97 -18.94 -27.70
C SER A 72 -4.56 -18.48 -29.03
N GLN A 73 -5.71 -19.06 -29.41
CA GLN A 73 -6.44 -18.65 -30.60
C GLN A 73 -6.93 -17.19 -30.49
N SER A 74 -6.84 -16.43 -31.58
CA SER A 74 -7.12 -14.98 -31.59
C SER A 74 -8.56 -14.64 -31.20
N ASN A 75 -9.53 -15.53 -31.44
CA ASN A 75 -10.94 -15.34 -31.11
C ASN A 75 -11.25 -15.47 -29.60
N VAL A 76 -10.34 -16.01 -28.80
CA VAL A 76 -10.51 -16.16 -27.34
C VAL A 76 -9.53 -15.26 -26.56
N LEU A 77 -8.50 -14.73 -27.23
CA LEU A 77 -7.44 -13.92 -26.64
C LEU A 77 -7.99 -12.73 -25.82
N ASP A 78 -8.88 -11.92 -26.40
CA ASP A 78 -9.44 -10.75 -25.72
C ASP A 78 -10.20 -11.10 -24.43
N SER A 79 -10.92 -12.22 -24.45
CA SER A 79 -11.65 -12.72 -23.28
C SER A 79 -10.68 -13.19 -22.20
N MET A 80 -9.62 -13.91 -22.57
CA MET A 80 -8.60 -14.38 -21.62
C MET A 80 -7.78 -13.22 -21.04
N CYS A 81 -7.42 -12.23 -21.86
CA CYS A 81 -6.76 -11.00 -21.42
C CYS A 81 -7.62 -10.25 -20.40
N SER A 82 -8.90 -10.06 -20.70
CA SER A 82 -9.85 -9.38 -19.81
C SER A 82 -10.05 -10.16 -18.51
N GLN A 83 -10.15 -11.49 -18.58
CA GLN A 83 -10.26 -12.35 -17.40
C GLN A 83 -9.01 -12.27 -16.53
N TYR A 84 -7.81 -12.34 -17.12
CA TYR A 84 -6.54 -12.21 -16.40
C TYR A 84 -6.45 -10.86 -15.68
N ALA A 85 -6.81 -9.77 -16.37
CA ALA A 85 -6.83 -8.43 -15.77
C ALA A 85 -7.80 -8.32 -14.59
N GLN A 86 -9.05 -8.77 -14.78
CA GLN A 86 -10.12 -8.61 -13.79
C GLN A 86 -9.98 -9.52 -12.58
N MET A 87 -9.46 -10.74 -12.76
CA MET A 87 -9.36 -11.71 -11.68
C MET A 87 -8.04 -11.59 -10.91
N GLU A 88 -6.98 -11.05 -11.51
CA GLU A 88 -5.65 -11.10 -10.90
C GLU A 88 -4.98 -9.75 -10.77
N LEU A 89 -4.80 -9.01 -11.88
CA LEU A 89 -4.06 -7.75 -11.85
C LEU A 89 -4.77 -6.70 -11.01
N ILE A 90 -6.03 -6.39 -11.37
CA ILE A 90 -6.79 -5.32 -10.73
C ILE A 90 -7.00 -5.59 -9.23
N PRO A 91 -7.51 -6.76 -8.80
CA PRO A 91 -7.74 -7.00 -7.38
C PRO A 91 -6.45 -6.93 -6.55
N ALA A 92 -5.33 -7.44 -7.08
CA ALA A 92 -4.05 -7.37 -6.38
C ALA A 92 -3.55 -5.92 -6.23
N TRP A 93 -3.69 -5.10 -7.28
CA TRP A 93 -3.31 -3.69 -7.24
C TRP A 93 -4.19 -2.89 -6.28
N GLU A 94 -5.51 -3.10 -6.30
CA GLU A 94 -6.44 -2.48 -5.36
C GLU A 94 -6.09 -2.83 -3.92
N THR A 95 -5.83 -4.11 -3.66
CA THR A 95 -5.43 -4.63 -2.34
C THR A 95 -4.17 -3.92 -1.82
N ARG A 96 -3.14 -3.76 -2.66
CA ARG A 96 -1.91 -3.03 -2.27
C ARG A 96 -2.17 -1.55 -2.04
N ASN A 97 -2.98 -0.92 -2.89
CA ASN A 97 -3.35 0.49 -2.75
C ASN A 97 -4.13 0.73 -1.46
N GLN A 98 -5.08 -0.14 -1.11
CA GLN A 98 -5.84 -0.05 0.15
C GLN A 98 -4.92 -0.03 1.37
N VAL A 99 -3.89 -0.89 1.39
CA VAL A 99 -2.89 -0.91 2.49
C VAL A 99 -2.09 0.39 2.55
N ILE A 100 -1.62 0.88 1.40
CA ILE A 100 -0.84 2.13 1.33
C ILE A 100 -1.69 3.34 1.75
N ASP A 101 -2.94 3.41 1.30
CA ASP A 101 -3.85 4.51 1.59
C ASP A 101 -4.37 4.49 3.03
N PHE A 102 -4.50 3.30 3.62
CA PHE A 102 -4.74 3.17 5.05
C PHE A 102 -3.60 3.83 5.85
N CYS A 103 -2.35 3.52 5.52
CA CYS A 103 -1.21 4.15 6.19
C CYS A 103 -1.11 5.65 5.91
N ALA A 104 -1.51 6.12 4.72
CA ALA A 104 -1.60 7.56 4.43
C ALA A 104 -2.68 8.27 5.28
N THR A 105 -3.78 7.58 5.56
CA THR A 105 -4.83 8.09 6.44
C THR A 105 -4.34 8.17 7.88
N GLU A 106 -3.63 7.15 8.35
CA GLU A 106 -3.02 7.16 9.69
C GLU A 106 -1.93 8.23 9.83
N ALA A 107 -1.08 8.43 8.82
CA ALA A 107 -0.12 9.53 8.79
C ALA A 107 -0.81 10.89 8.91
N SER A 108 -1.91 11.08 8.18
CA SER A 108 -2.72 12.30 8.25
C SER A 108 -3.37 12.48 9.63
N SER A 109 -3.76 11.40 10.31
CA SER A 109 -4.26 11.46 11.69
C SER A 109 -3.15 11.85 12.66
N LEU A 110 -1.99 11.21 12.58
CA LEU A 110 -0.85 11.49 13.43
C LEU A 110 -0.39 12.95 13.28
N LYS A 111 -0.38 13.48 12.06
CA LYS A 111 -0.08 14.88 11.78
C LYS A 111 -1.04 15.85 12.46
N LYS A 112 -2.33 15.52 12.51
CA LYS A 112 -3.35 16.33 13.22
C LYS A 112 -3.17 16.24 14.74
N GLU A 113 -2.78 15.08 15.25
CA GLU A 113 -2.50 14.87 16.69
C GLU A 113 -1.26 15.64 17.15
N LEU A 114 -0.26 15.80 16.27
CA LEU A 114 0.96 16.58 16.54
C LEU A 114 0.81 18.09 16.27
N ALA A 115 -0.25 18.50 15.58
CA ALA A 115 -0.52 19.91 15.36
C ALA A 115 -0.80 20.61 16.70
N PRO A 116 -0.28 21.83 16.94
CA PRO A 116 -0.50 22.53 18.18
C PRO A 116 -2.01 22.77 18.41
N ILE A 117 -2.51 22.34 19.57
CA ILE A 117 -3.93 22.43 19.96
C ILE A 117 -4.44 23.89 19.99
N ASN A 118 -3.52 24.85 20.17
CA ASN A 118 -3.80 26.28 20.08
C ASN A 118 -2.72 26.97 19.21
N PRO A 119 -3.06 27.68 18.13
CA PRO A 119 -2.09 28.47 17.37
C PRO A 119 -1.54 29.65 18.19
N SER A 120 -2.22 30.04 19.28
CA SER A 120 -1.84 31.14 20.17
C SER A 120 -0.94 30.71 21.34
N CYS A 121 -0.86 29.41 21.66
CA CYS A 121 0.11 28.88 22.62
C CYS A 121 1.18 28.18 21.82
N THR A 122 2.32 28.84 21.62
CA THR A 122 3.45 28.17 21.01
C THR A 122 3.92 27.03 21.92
N PRO A 123 4.38 25.89 21.38
CA PRO A 123 5.00 24.82 22.16
C PRO A 123 6.09 25.36 23.11
N GLU A 124 6.75 26.44 22.68
CA GLU A 124 7.79 27.18 23.41
C GLU A 124 7.29 27.80 24.73
N GLN A 125 6.05 28.32 24.80
CA GLN A 125 5.52 28.90 26.04
C GLN A 125 5.28 27.83 27.11
N ASN A 126 4.67 26.71 26.73
CA ASN A 126 4.48 25.57 27.65
C ASN A 126 5.82 24.94 28.05
N LEU A 127 6.78 24.82 27.12
CA LEU A 127 8.11 24.33 27.45
C LEU A 127 8.84 25.26 28.43
N ASN A 128 8.76 26.58 28.25
CA ASN A 128 9.42 27.53 29.13
C ASN A 128 8.91 27.47 30.58
N ASP A 129 7.60 27.30 30.78
CA ASP A 129 7.03 27.12 32.11
C ASP A 129 7.45 25.78 32.74
N LEU A 130 7.51 24.70 31.95
CA LEU A 130 8.01 23.40 32.37
C LEU A 130 9.51 23.41 32.69
N VAL A 131 10.34 24.12 31.91
CA VAL A 131 11.79 24.26 32.16
C VAL A 131 12.03 24.93 33.52
N ARG A 132 11.18 25.89 33.91
CA ARG A 132 11.29 26.59 35.19
C ARG A 132 10.88 25.71 36.38
N LEU A 133 9.91 24.81 36.22
CA LEU A 133 9.49 23.88 37.28
C LEU A 133 10.37 22.63 37.37
N ASN A 134 10.71 22.02 36.23
CA ASN A 134 11.51 20.81 36.15
C ASN A 134 12.21 20.70 34.77
N PRO A 135 13.51 21.03 34.68
CA PRO A 135 14.25 21.02 33.41
C PRO A 135 14.32 19.64 32.76
N TYR A 136 14.30 18.55 33.54
CA TYR A 136 14.31 17.18 33.01
C TYR A 136 12.97 16.79 32.38
N ALA A 137 11.85 17.27 32.95
CA ALA A 137 10.53 17.01 32.38
C ALA A 137 10.35 17.71 31.03
N ALA A 138 10.90 18.93 30.89
CA ALA A 138 10.89 19.66 29.63
C ALA A 138 11.69 18.95 28.53
N ASP A 139 12.89 18.43 28.86
CA ASP A 139 13.72 17.67 27.92
C ASP A 139 13.05 16.35 27.49
N GLU A 140 12.43 15.64 28.44
CA GLU A 140 11.68 14.42 28.13
C GLU A 140 10.52 14.70 27.16
N GLN A 141 9.77 15.78 27.38
CA GLN A 141 8.67 16.18 26.50
C GLN A 141 9.14 16.61 25.12
N ALA A 142 10.23 17.39 25.03
CA ALA A 142 10.87 17.75 23.77
C ALA A 142 11.32 16.51 22.99
N ASN A 143 11.95 15.56 23.69
CA ASN A 143 12.40 14.31 23.09
C ASN A 143 11.25 13.43 22.60
N LYS A 144 10.14 13.35 23.34
CA LYS A 144 8.92 12.65 22.89
C LYS A 144 8.36 13.26 21.62
N LEU A 145 8.22 14.59 21.59
CA LEU A 145 7.71 15.31 20.43
C LEU A 145 8.60 15.07 19.20
N ARG A 146 9.92 15.17 19.37
CA ARG A 146 10.91 14.92 18.32
C ARG A 146 10.78 13.52 17.72
N ARG A 147 10.60 12.49 18.56
CA ARG A 147 10.39 11.11 18.09
C ARG A 147 9.13 10.99 17.25
N HIS A 148 8.01 11.55 17.69
CA HIS A 148 6.77 11.49 16.92
C HIS A 148 6.85 12.20 15.57
N TYR A 149 7.54 13.35 15.49
CA TYR A 149 7.78 14.00 14.20
C TYR A 149 8.69 13.18 13.28
N GLN A 150 9.70 12.51 13.85
CA GLN A 150 10.55 11.59 13.09
C GLN A 150 9.74 10.40 12.54
N ASP A 151 8.90 9.79 13.37
CA ASP A 151 8.00 8.71 12.98
C ASP A 151 7.06 9.12 11.84
N LEU A 152 6.45 10.31 11.94
CA LEU A 152 5.59 10.86 10.89
C LEU A 152 6.36 11.06 9.58
N THR A 153 7.57 11.63 9.65
CA THR A 153 8.40 11.91 8.47
C THR A 153 8.83 10.62 7.78
N ASN A 154 9.22 9.61 8.56
CA ASN A 154 9.57 8.29 8.05
C ASN A 154 8.37 7.62 7.37
N LEU A 155 7.19 7.70 7.98
CA LEU A 155 5.96 7.15 7.42
C LEU A 155 5.56 7.85 6.11
N GLU A 156 5.57 9.19 6.07
CA GLU A 156 5.28 9.95 4.85
C GLU A 156 6.26 9.61 3.71
N SER A 157 7.55 9.48 4.03
CA SER A 157 8.57 9.05 3.08
C SER A 157 8.30 7.63 2.54
N TRP A 158 7.99 6.69 3.44
CA TRP A 158 7.66 5.32 3.07
C TRP A 158 6.42 5.26 2.15
N ILE A 159 5.35 5.99 2.46
CA ILE A 159 4.13 6.06 1.63
C ILE A 159 4.47 6.55 0.21
N ASN A 160 5.22 7.64 0.10
CA ASN A 160 5.60 8.21 -1.19
C ASN A 160 6.46 7.25 -2.02
N ASN A 161 7.36 6.52 -1.36
CA ASN A 161 8.16 5.49 -2.00
C ASN A 161 7.29 4.34 -2.53
N GLN A 162 6.37 3.82 -1.72
CA GLN A 162 5.46 2.73 -2.17
C GLN A 162 4.58 3.17 -3.35
N ARG A 163 4.03 4.39 -3.31
CA ARG A 163 3.25 4.94 -4.44
C ARG A 163 4.08 5.06 -5.71
N THR A 164 5.33 5.47 -5.59
CA THR A 164 6.27 5.53 -6.72
C THR A 164 6.53 4.15 -7.30
N ILE A 165 6.76 3.15 -6.44
CA ILE A 165 6.95 1.75 -6.85
C ILE A 165 5.71 1.23 -7.58
N GLU A 166 4.51 1.40 -7.03
CA GLU A 166 3.27 0.94 -7.67
C GLU A 166 3.05 1.61 -9.03
N LYS A 167 3.33 2.91 -9.15
CA LYS A 167 3.24 3.62 -10.43
C LYS A 167 4.18 3.03 -11.48
N VAL A 168 5.43 2.75 -11.11
CA VAL A 168 6.42 2.14 -12.03
C VAL A 168 6.00 0.73 -12.42
N LEU A 169 5.59 -0.10 -11.47
CA LEU A 169 5.15 -1.46 -11.73
C LEU A 169 3.93 -1.49 -12.64
N ARG A 170 2.91 -0.67 -12.36
CA ARG A 170 1.72 -0.55 -13.19
C ARG A 170 2.07 -0.13 -14.62
N SER A 171 2.91 0.88 -14.79
CA SER A 171 3.35 1.34 -16.11
C SER A 171 4.10 0.23 -16.88
N LYS A 172 4.96 -0.52 -16.20
CA LYS A 172 5.66 -1.66 -16.79
C LYS A 172 4.67 -2.77 -17.21
N THR A 173 3.79 -3.18 -16.30
CA THR A 173 2.80 -4.24 -16.57
C THR A 173 1.85 -3.84 -17.70
N LEU A 174 1.40 -2.59 -17.75
CA LEU A 174 0.55 -2.08 -18.84
C LEU A 174 1.28 -2.10 -20.19
N ARG A 175 2.58 -1.81 -20.21
CA ARG A 175 3.39 -1.91 -21.44
C ARG A 175 3.47 -3.35 -21.92
N SER A 176 3.85 -4.29 -21.05
CA SER A 176 3.87 -5.72 -21.41
C SER A 176 2.48 -6.19 -21.87
N LEU A 177 1.43 -5.79 -21.16
CA LEU A 177 0.05 -6.15 -21.49
C LEU A 177 -0.36 -5.55 -22.85
N SER A 178 0.07 -4.34 -23.20
CA SER A 178 -0.26 -3.73 -24.50
C SER A 178 0.34 -4.47 -25.69
N ASP A 179 1.46 -5.18 -25.49
CA ASP A 179 2.12 -5.93 -26.56
C ASP A 179 1.31 -7.17 -26.99
N VAL A 180 0.43 -7.70 -26.12
CA VAL A 180 -0.37 -8.92 -26.36
C VAL A 180 -1.88 -8.66 -26.30
N CYS A 181 -2.31 -7.75 -25.43
CA CYS A 181 -3.69 -7.49 -25.00
C CYS A 181 -4.02 -5.98 -25.07
N GLU A 182 -3.78 -5.33 -26.20
CA GLU A 182 -3.93 -3.88 -26.35
C GLU A 182 -5.28 -3.31 -25.87
N PRO A 183 -6.45 -3.88 -26.23
CA PRO A 183 -7.74 -3.33 -25.80
C PRO A 183 -7.89 -3.34 -24.27
N THR A 184 -7.49 -4.45 -23.63
CA THR A 184 -7.53 -4.61 -22.19
C THR A 184 -6.56 -3.65 -21.49
N ALA A 185 -5.34 -3.47 -22.00
CA ALA A 185 -4.37 -2.54 -21.43
C ALA A 185 -4.90 -1.09 -21.40
N ARG A 186 -5.55 -0.65 -22.49
CA ARG A 186 -6.17 0.68 -22.55
C ARG A 186 -7.30 0.84 -21.53
N GLN A 187 -8.19 -0.15 -21.43
CA GLN A 187 -9.31 -0.11 -20.46
C GLN A 187 -8.81 0.02 -19.02
N ILE A 188 -7.76 -0.74 -18.66
CA ILE A 188 -7.17 -0.68 -17.32
C ILE A 188 -6.55 0.70 -17.07
N ASP A 189 -5.77 1.22 -18.01
CA ASP A 189 -5.12 2.53 -17.87
C ASP A 189 -6.15 3.66 -17.72
N ASP A 190 -7.24 3.62 -18.49
CA ASP A 190 -8.34 4.58 -18.40
C ASP A 190 -9.07 4.49 -17.06
N PHE A 191 -9.33 3.28 -16.55
CA PHE A 191 -9.92 3.07 -15.23
C PHE A 191 -9.07 3.73 -14.15
N PHE A 192 -7.76 3.50 -14.16
CA PHE A 192 -6.86 4.06 -13.15
C PHE A 192 -6.64 5.56 -13.28
N LYS A 193 -6.70 6.13 -14.49
CA LYS A 193 -6.68 7.59 -14.68
C LYS A 193 -7.97 8.25 -14.18
N ALA A 194 -9.10 7.58 -14.30
CA ALA A 194 -10.40 8.09 -13.86
C ALA A 194 -10.59 7.98 -12.34
N SER A 195 -10.15 6.87 -11.74
CA SER A 195 -10.06 6.75 -10.29
C SER A 195 -8.95 7.67 -9.78
N LYS A 196 -9.26 8.69 -9.00
CA LYS A 196 -8.27 9.64 -8.43
C LYS A 196 -7.37 9.00 -7.35
N GLY A 197 -6.80 7.83 -7.64
CA GLY A 197 -5.88 7.06 -6.81
C GLY A 197 -4.58 6.79 -7.60
N PHE A 198 -3.76 7.84 -7.68
CA PHE A 198 -2.42 7.95 -8.32
C PHE A 198 -2.36 7.95 -9.85
#